data_AF-A0A1G4JA73-F1
#
_entry.id   AF-A0A1G4JA73-F1
#
_cell.length_a   1.000
_cell.length_b   1.000
_cell.length_c   1.000
_cell.angle_alpha   90.00
_cell.angle_beta   90.00
_cell.angle_gamma   90.00
#
_symmetry.space_group_name_H-M   'P 1'
#
loop_
_entity.id
_entity.type
_entity.pdbx_description
1 polymer ?
#
loop_
_entity_poly.entity_id
_entity_poly.type
_entity_poly.pdbx_seq_one_letter_code
_entity_poly.pdbx_strand_id
1 'polypeptide(L)'
;MSGSVIELDDDILWKEAVIPTKNCEQEIFESSDQEITSDDSESEMLLNDDVDAKPSGYQESREVFENQVIENAKADFSGRSDNLNKVSNKTTSGCESVPVKLARIRRELQEIGLLNHDSSLQDTEMAGVDKLLDELDQKFNRETQQIKMRLQKGCDDKSPLDAINCAKLPDLSLDYEGSQQILRLESQVAKLERTLGVFEYNGTKTLTTSINEIFREIKLLRGNKNDLQKFQSKLSSISSEYEETLVARKAEKDLETQRQIRDKLLSPEFKVKALYDSYDVLKKYKKALPHLMARLQSLNNLQLEVGESIGTVKTLDTSINWISDQATQWKQMLEQMDQKLNNAEGRSARNKKEVIEWLKAVEMRIDNIP
;
A
#
# COMPACT_ATOMS: atom_id res chain seq x y z
N MET A 1 -25.06 -29.54 -9.74
CA MET A 1 -25.33 -29.18 -11.15
C MET A 1 -26.66 -28.44 -11.21
N SER A 2 -26.62 -27.12 -11.34
CA SER A 2 -27.70 -26.28 -11.87
C SER A 2 -27.02 -24.98 -12.26
N GLY A 3 -26.80 -24.80 -13.56
CA GLY A 3 -26.24 -23.57 -14.10
C GLY A 3 -27.33 -22.52 -14.15
N SER A 4 -27.16 -21.43 -13.41
CA SER A 4 -27.92 -20.21 -13.66
C SER A 4 -27.32 -19.56 -14.90
N VAL A 5 -28.06 -19.59 -16.00
CA VAL A 5 -27.78 -18.79 -17.19
C VAL A 5 -27.96 -17.33 -16.79
N ILE A 6 -26.89 -16.55 -16.86
CA ILE A 6 -26.94 -15.10 -16.75
C ILE A 6 -27.39 -14.62 -18.13
N GLU A 7 -28.68 -14.28 -18.26
CA GLU A 7 -29.17 -13.54 -19.42
C GLU A 7 -28.63 -12.10 -19.32
N LEU A 8 -27.81 -11.72 -20.29
CA LEU A 8 -27.37 -10.34 -20.48
C LEU A 8 -28.46 -9.62 -21.28
N ASP A 9 -29.08 -8.59 -20.68
CA ASP A 9 -29.97 -7.68 -21.38
C ASP A 9 -29.21 -6.97 -22.51
N ASP A 10 -29.51 -7.34 -23.76
CA ASP A 10 -28.94 -6.77 -25.00
C ASP A 10 -29.49 -5.35 -25.33
N ASP A 11 -30.33 -4.78 -24.46
CA ASP A 11 -31.09 -3.55 -24.74
C ASP A 11 -30.31 -2.23 -24.53
N ILE A 12 -29.02 -2.28 -24.19
CA ILE A 12 -28.21 -1.06 -23.98
C ILE A 12 -27.45 -0.65 -25.26
N LEU A 13 -27.38 -1.50 -26.28
CA LEU A 13 -26.44 -1.32 -27.41
C LEU A 13 -26.97 -0.51 -28.61
N TRP A 14 -28.22 -0.03 -28.61
CA TRP A 14 -28.82 0.58 -29.81
C TRP A 14 -29.47 1.97 -29.61
N LYS A 15 -29.15 2.69 -28.53
CA LYS A 15 -29.75 4.01 -28.28
C LYS A 15 -29.39 5.12 -29.29
N GLU A 16 -28.44 4.91 -30.18
CA GLU A 16 -28.00 5.93 -31.15
C GLU A 16 -28.65 5.82 -32.55
N ALA A 17 -29.48 4.80 -32.83
CA ALA A 17 -30.00 4.58 -34.18
C ALA A 17 -31.25 5.41 -34.55
N VAL A 18 -31.79 6.24 -33.64
CA VAL A 18 -33.06 6.95 -33.85
C VAL A 18 -32.89 8.47 -33.77
N ILE A 19 -32.01 9.05 -34.59
CA ILE A 19 -32.08 10.47 -34.98
C ILE A 19 -31.70 10.58 -36.47
N PRO A 20 -32.66 10.81 -37.39
CA PRO A 20 -32.38 10.95 -38.80
C PRO A 20 -31.94 12.39 -39.09
N THR A 21 -30.72 12.75 -38.70
CA THR A 21 -29.93 13.91 -39.18
C THR A 21 -28.58 13.91 -38.45
N LYS A 22 -27.78 12.85 -38.58
CA LYS A 22 -26.38 12.92 -38.15
C LYS A 22 -25.58 13.51 -39.31
N ASN A 23 -25.35 14.82 -39.23
CA ASN A 23 -24.40 15.53 -40.10
C ASN A 23 -23.08 14.74 -40.10
N CYS A 24 -22.52 14.52 -41.28
CA CYS A 24 -21.17 13.99 -41.48
C CYS A 24 -20.14 15.11 -41.18
N GLU A 25 -20.32 15.79 -40.05
CA GLU A 25 -19.45 16.86 -39.57
C GLU A 25 -18.62 16.29 -38.44
N GLN A 26 -17.33 16.63 -38.47
CA GLN A 26 -16.33 16.20 -37.52
C GLN A 26 -16.84 16.38 -36.07
N GLU A 27 -16.97 15.26 -35.33
CA GLU A 27 -17.57 15.28 -33.98
C GLU A 27 -16.74 16.10 -32.97
N ILE A 28 -15.46 16.31 -33.27
CA ILE A 28 -14.51 17.06 -32.43
C ILE A 28 -13.73 18.04 -33.30
N PHE A 29 -13.98 19.34 -33.12
CA PHE A 29 -13.15 20.41 -33.66
C PHE A 29 -12.09 20.78 -32.64
N GLU A 30 -10.92 20.17 -32.76
CA GLU A 30 -9.74 20.50 -31.94
C GLU A 30 -8.77 21.41 -32.70
N SER A 31 -8.09 22.30 -31.98
CA SER A 31 -6.92 23.00 -32.51
C SER A 31 -5.81 21.99 -32.74
N SER A 32 -5.08 22.10 -33.86
CA SER A 32 -3.92 21.24 -34.16
C SER A 32 -3.04 21.07 -32.93
N ASP A 33 -2.86 19.82 -32.48
CA ASP A 33 -1.95 19.48 -31.39
C ASP A 33 -0.56 20.04 -31.74
N GLN A 34 -0.18 21.11 -31.05
CA GLN A 34 1.19 21.57 -31.00
C GLN A 34 1.84 20.78 -29.88
N GLU A 35 2.86 19.99 -30.19
CA GLU A 35 3.75 19.43 -29.19
C GLU A 35 4.43 20.60 -28.48
N ILE A 36 3.80 21.12 -27.42
CA ILE A 36 4.47 21.94 -26.44
C ILE A 36 5.37 20.95 -25.72
N THR A 37 6.60 20.81 -26.23
CA THR A 37 7.70 20.27 -25.45
C THR A 37 7.79 21.16 -24.23
N SER A 38 7.20 20.72 -23.13
CA SER A 38 7.60 21.18 -21.80
C SER A 38 9.04 20.71 -21.66
N ASP A 39 9.97 21.46 -22.24
CA ASP A 39 11.29 21.58 -21.66
C ASP A 39 10.99 22.06 -20.26
N ASP A 40 11.12 21.15 -19.30
CA ASP A 40 11.34 21.50 -17.92
C ASP A 40 12.55 22.43 -17.94
N SER A 41 12.26 23.72 -18.09
CA SER A 41 13.13 24.77 -17.61
C SER A 41 13.09 24.59 -16.11
N GLU A 42 13.85 23.60 -15.64
CA GLU A 42 14.28 23.51 -14.26
C GLU A 42 14.71 24.92 -13.92
N SER A 43 13.87 25.59 -13.15
CA SER A 43 14.29 26.79 -12.45
C SER A 43 15.29 26.26 -11.44
N GLU A 44 16.54 26.09 -11.88
CA GLU A 44 17.68 26.06 -11.00
C GLU A 44 17.51 27.33 -10.16
N MET A 45 17.02 27.15 -8.94
CA MET A 45 17.05 28.19 -7.93
C MET A 45 18.50 28.63 -7.90
N LEU A 46 18.76 29.81 -8.47
CA LEU A 46 20.06 30.44 -8.48
C LEU A 46 20.68 30.23 -7.10
N LEU A 47 21.76 29.46 -7.06
CA LEU A 47 22.69 29.44 -5.95
C LEU A 47 23.12 30.89 -5.76
N ASN A 48 22.45 31.60 -4.85
CA ASN A 48 22.94 32.90 -4.41
C ASN A 48 24.30 32.63 -3.78
N ASP A 49 25.37 33.23 -4.32
CA ASP A 49 26.73 33.10 -3.78
C ASP A 49 26.84 33.55 -2.30
N ASP A 50 25.84 34.29 -1.81
CA ASP A 50 25.72 34.73 -0.42
C ASP A 50 25.06 33.69 0.52
N VAL A 51 24.57 32.56 -0.01
CA VAL A 51 23.96 31.48 0.79
C VAL A 51 24.87 30.27 0.77
N ASP A 52 25.50 29.98 1.91
CA ASP A 52 26.32 28.78 2.13
C ASP A 52 25.41 27.54 2.18
N ALA A 53 24.97 27.08 1.00
CA ALA A 53 24.12 25.93 0.80
C ALA A 53 24.93 24.64 0.95
N LYS A 54 25.39 24.36 2.18
CA LYS A 54 26.02 23.07 2.48
C LYS A 54 24.97 21.97 2.36
N PRO A 55 25.18 20.95 1.51
CA PRO A 55 24.27 19.80 1.46
C PRO A 55 24.31 19.14 2.84
N SER A 56 23.19 19.18 3.56
CA SER A 56 23.10 18.54 4.87
C SER A 56 23.22 17.03 4.68
N GLY A 57 24.40 16.48 4.92
CA GLY A 57 24.64 15.04 4.95
C GLY A 57 23.88 14.45 6.13
N TYR A 58 22.69 13.88 5.87
CA TYR A 58 21.87 13.24 6.90
C TYR A 58 22.67 12.18 7.67
N GLN A 59 23.51 11.42 6.97
CA GLN A 59 24.33 10.38 7.57
C GLN A 59 25.40 10.94 8.52
N GLU A 60 26.08 12.02 8.12
CA GLU A 60 27.09 12.70 8.94
C GLU A 60 26.46 13.36 10.17
N SER A 61 25.29 13.98 9.98
CA SER A 61 24.51 14.55 11.10
C SER A 61 24.05 13.45 12.06
N ARG A 62 23.61 12.31 11.53
CA ARG A 62 23.20 11.17 12.35
C ARG A 62 24.35 10.66 13.22
N GLU A 63 25.55 10.49 12.67
CA GLU A 63 26.73 10.04 13.44
C GLU A 63 27.07 10.99 14.59
N VAL A 64 26.95 12.30 14.38
CA VAL A 64 27.21 13.33 15.41
C VAL A 64 26.15 13.29 16.53
N PHE A 65 24.87 13.10 16.18
CA PHE A 65 23.76 13.23 17.14
C PHE A 65 23.23 11.90 17.70
N GLU A 66 23.60 10.74 17.15
CA GLU A 66 23.11 9.42 17.60
C GLU A 66 23.47 9.14 19.07
N ASN A 67 24.60 9.68 19.54
CA ASN A 67 25.05 9.53 20.93
C ASN A 67 24.65 10.70 21.85
N GLN A 68 23.95 11.72 21.33
CA GLN A 68 23.58 12.90 22.09
C GLN A 68 22.13 12.77 22.60
N VAL A 69 21.98 12.21 23.80
CA VAL A 69 20.67 12.10 24.45
C VAL A 69 20.36 13.41 25.19
N ILE A 70 19.20 13.97 24.93
CA ILE A 70 18.68 15.12 25.67
C ILE A 70 18.10 14.58 26.98
N GLU A 71 18.79 14.80 28.10
CA GLU A 71 18.21 14.52 29.41
C GLU A 71 17.03 15.47 29.65
N ASN A 72 15.87 14.91 30.02
CA ASN A 72 14.70 15.68 30.42
C ASN A 72 14.87 16.17 31.88
N ALA A 73 15.99 16.85 32.14
CA ALA A 73 16.28 17.47 33.42
C ALA A 73 15.47 18.77 33.49
N LYS A 74 14.23 18.71 34.02
CA LYS A 74 13.32 19.83 34.36
C LYS A 74 13.88 21.20 33.93
N ALA A 75 13.81 21.48 32.63
CA ALA A 75 14.24 22.77 32.12
C ALA A 75 13.25 23.81 32.64
N ASP A 76 13.74 24.69 33.50
CA ASP A 76 12.92 25.70 34.16
C ASP A 76 13.00 26.99 33.34
N PHE A 77 11.94 27.28 32.59
CA PHE A 77 11.79 28.52 31.82
C PHE A 77 11.01 29.60 32.58
N SER A 78 10.78 29.44 33.89
CA SER A 78 9.94 30.34 34.69
C SER A 78 10.56 31.72 34.98
N GLY A 79 11.70 32.07 34.36
CA GLY A 79 12.32 33.40 34.47
C GLY A 79 12.91 33.72 35.84
N ARG A 80 13.00 32.74 36.75
CA ARG A 80 13.63 32.91 38.07
C ARG A 80 15.16 32.98 37.93
N SER A 81 15.74 34.13 38.30
CA SER A 81 17.17 34.41 38.26
C SER A 81 18.03 33.46 39.12
N ASP A 82 17.41 32.77 40.08
CA ASP A 82 18.10 31.95 41.07
C ASP A 82 18.56 30.57 40.53
N ASN A 83 18.15 30.21 39.30
CA ASN A 83 18.44 28.91 38.67
C ASN A 83 18.95 29.05 37.22
N LEU A 84 19.81 30.04 36.94
CA LEU A 84 20.35 30.30 35.59
C LEU A 84 20.99 29.05 34.92
N ASN A 85 21.56 28.15 35.73
CA ASN A 85 22.20 26.91 35.27
C ASN A 85 21.22 25.75 34.92
N LYS A 86 19.90 25.97 35.02
CA LYS A 86 18.84 24.99 34.71
C LYS A 86 17.92 25.41 33.55
N VAL A 87 18.26 26.51 32.86
CA VAL A 87 17.46 27.08 31.77
C VAL A 87 17.71 26.37 30.42
N SER A 88 18.62 25.39 30.38
CA SER A 88 18.97 24.67 29.16
C SER A 88 18.92 23.16 29.38
N ASN A 89 18.37 22.46 28.39
CA ASN A 89 18.45 21.02 28.30
C ASN A 89 19.94 20.64 28.18
N LYS A 90 20.51 20.06 29.23
CA LYS A 90 21.88 19.59 29.19
C LYS A 90 21.92 18.33 28.34
N THR A 91 22.72 18.36 27.28
CA THR A 91 23.10 17.14 26.57
C THR A 91 24.18 16.47 27.38
N THR A 92 23.85 15.39 28.07
CA THR A 92 24.83 14.51 28.69
C THR A 92 25.10 13.36 27.73
N SER A 93 26.37 12.98 27.59
CA SER A 93 26.70 11.67 27.02
C SER A 93 26.24 10.62 28.04
N GLY A 94 24.97 10.26 27.98
CA GLY A 94 24.34 9.41 28.97
C GLY A 94 25.08 8.08 29.10
N CYS A 95 25.34 7.66 30.33
CA CYS A 95 25.69 6.26 30.60
C CYS A 95 24.51 5.40 30.16
N GLU A 96 24.73 4.67 29.07
CA GLU A 96 23.78 3.76 28.49
C GLU A 96 23.25 2.76 29.54
N SER A 97 21.92 2.64 29.64
CA SER A 97 21.28 1.62 30.48
C SER A 97 21.66 0.23 29.95
N VAL A 98 21.95 -0.72 30.84
CA VAL A 98 22.36 -2.09 30.49
C VAL A 98 21.55 -2.73 29.34
N PRO A 99 20.20 -2.69 29.31
CA PRO A 99 19.43 -3.22 28.18
C PRO A 99 19.66 -2.47 26.86
N VAL A 100 19.82 -1.14 26.91
CA VAL A 100 20.11 -0.32 25.72
C VAL A 100 21.52 -0.65 25.21
N LYS A 101 22.47 -0.84 26.14
CA LYS A 101 23.85 -1.27 25.87
C LYS A 101 23.94 -2.62 25.20
N LEU A 102 23.15 -3.57 25.65
CA LEU A 102 23.07 -4.88 25.01
C LEU A 102 22.44 -4.79 23.61
N ALA A 103 21.44 -3.93 23.41
CA ALA A 103 20.83 -3.73 22.10
C ALA A 103 21.78 -3.05 21.09
N ARG A 104 22.56 -2.07 21.54
CA ARG A 104 23.61 -1.44 20.71
C ARG A 104 24.71 -2.44 20.38
N ILE A 105 25.25 -3.14 21.38
CA ILE A 105 26.28 -4.18 21.17
C ILE A 105 25.77 -5.24 20.18
N ARG A 106 24.49 -5.66 20.27
CA ARG A 106 23.87 -6.57 19.31
C ARG A 106 23.91 -6.01 17.88
N ARG A 107 23.55 -4.74 17.70
CA ARG A 107 23.55 -4.07 16.40
C ARG A 107 24.96 -3.91 15.84
N GLU A 108 25.91 -3.50 16.67
CA GLU A 108 27.32 -3.35 16.30
C GLU A 108 27.94 -4.71 15.92
N LEU A 109 27.64 -5.79 16.64
CA LEU A 109 28.10 -7.13 16.28
C LEU A 109 27.51 -7.61 14.94
N GLN A 110 26.22 -7.32 14.68
CA GLN A 110 25.59 -7.63 13.41
C GLN A 110 26.18 -6.82 12.24
N GLU A 111 26.51 -5.55 12.49
CA GLU A 111 27.16 -4.67 11.51
C GLU A 111 28.59 -5.11 11.19
N ILE A 112 29.37 -5.49 12.21
CA ILE A 112 30.71 -6.09 12.03
C ILE A 112 30.61 -7.38 11.20
N GLY A 113 29.58 -8.21 11.44
CA GLY A 113 29.33 -9.40 10.63
C GLY A 113 29.05 -9.12 9.16
N LEU A 114 28.41 -8.00 8.84
CA LEU A 114 28.14 -7.59 7.45
C LEU A 114 29.39 -6.99 6.79
N LEU A 115 30.24 -6.30 7.55
CA LEU A 115 31.48 -5.67 7.06
C LEU A 115 32.62 -6.70 6.85
N ASN A 116 32.69 -7.74 7.67
CA ASN A 116 33.77 -8.73 7.64
C ASN A 116 33.56 -9.88 6.65
N HIS A 117 32.45 -9.91 5.90
CA HIS A 117 32.22 -10.94 4.88
C HIS A 117 33.26 -10.94 3.73
N ASP A 118 34.06 -9.87 3.61
CA ASP A 118 35.16 -9.74 2.64
C ASP A 118 36.54 -10.23 3.14
N SER A 119 36.70 -10.58 4.43
CA SER A 119 38.02 -10.91 5.03
C SER A 119 38.08 -12.33 5.60
N SER A 120 38.53 -13.29 4.79
CA SER A 120 38.58 -14.75 5.06
C SER A 120 39.50 -15.23 6.21
N LEU A 121 40.04 -14.32 7.03
CA LEU A 121 41.00 -14.65 8.10
C LEU A 121 40.39 -14.58 9.52
N GLN A 122 39.14 -14.14 9.68
CA GLN A 122 38.48 -13.94 10.99
C GLN A 122 37.27 -14.86 11.27
N ASP A 123 37.02 -15.86 10.41
CA ASP A 123 35.86 -16.76 10.50
C ASP A 123 35.70 -17.49 11.85
N THR A 124 36.79 -17.73 12.59
CA THR A 124 36.74 -18.41 13.89
C THR A 124 36.25 -17.53 15.03
N GLU A 125 36.63 -16.24 15.00
CA GLU A 125 36.15 -15.24 15.96
C GLU A 125 34.71 -14.84 15.64
N MET A 126 34.38 -14.73 14.34
CA MET A 126 33.01 -14.47 13.87
C MET A 126 32.05 -15.60 14.25
N ALA A 127 32.46 -16.86 14.07
CA ALA A 127 31.68 -18.01 14.54
C ALA A 127 31.52 -18.06 16.08
N GLY A 128 32.43 -17.42 16.82
CA GLY A 128 32.30 -17.22 18.27
C GLY A 128 31.27 -16.14 18.62
N VAL A 129 31.24 -15.04 17.86
CA VAL A 129 30.26 -13.95 17.98
C VAL A 129 28.85 -14.43 17.64
N ASP A 130 28.68 -15.19 16.56
CA ASP A 130 27.39 -15.73 16.15
C ASP A 130 26.81 -16.67 17.22
N LYS A 131 27.66 -17.52 17.81
CA LYS A 131 27.25 -18.38 18.94
C LYS A 131 26.82 -17.58 20.16
N LEU A 132 27.52 -16.48 20.45
CA LEU A 132 27.18 -15.62 21.59
C LEU A 132 25.86 -14.88 21.36
N LEU A 133 25.60 -14.47 20.12
CA LEU A 133 24.33 -13.89 19.71
C LEU A 133 23.18 -14.90 19.84
N ASP A 134 23.39 -16.14 19.37
CA ASP A 134 22.43 -17.23 19.51
C ASP A 134 22.15 -17.56 20.99
N GLU A 135 23.18 -17.58 21.84
CA GLU A 135 23.01 -17.80 23.29
C GLU A 135 22.22 -16.66 23.95
N LEU A 136 22.44 -15.42 23.54
CA LEU A 136 21.71 -14.26 24.04
C LEU A 136 20.24 -14.32 23.62
N ASP A 137 19.98 -14.66 22.36
CA ASP A 137 18.62 -14.83 21.83
C ASP A 137 17.89 -15.99 22.52
N GLN A 138 18.58 -17.10 22.78
CA GLN A 138 18.01 -18.20 23.55
C GLN A 138 17.67 -17.79 24.99
N LYS A 139 18.53 -17.04 25.67
CA LYS A 139 18.25 -16.55 27.02
C LYS A 139 17.08 -15.57 27.04
N PHE A 140 17.06 -14.61 26.13
CA PHE A 140 15.97 -13.65 26.00
C PHE A 140 14.63 -14.33 25.68
N ASN A 141 14.63 -15.31 24.77
CA ASN A 141 13.44 -16.10 24.44
C ASN A 141 12.96 -16.92 25.64
N ARG A 142 13.86 -17.51 26.44
CA ARG A 142 13.48 -18.23 27.68
C ARG A 142 12.84 -17.30 28.71
N GLU A 143 13.41 -16.12 28.93
CA GLU A 143 12.83 -15.13 29.85
C GLU A 143 11.47 -14.64 29.36
N THR A 144 11.35 -14.34 28.07
CA THR A 144 10.08 -13.93 27.44
C THR A 144 9.02 -15.04 27.53
N GLN A 145 9.41 -16.30 27.28
CA GLN A 145 8.53 -17.45 27.44
C GLN A 145 8.12 -17.68 28.91
N GLN A 146 9.03 -17.46 29.88
CA GLN A 146 8.71 -17.53 31.30
C GLN A 146 7.74 -16.42 31.72
N ILE A 147 7.91 -15.20 31.21
CA ILE A 147 6.96 -14.09 31.43
C ILE A 147 5.61 -14.43 30.81
N LYS A 148 5.59 -14.93 29.57
CA LYS A 148 4.37 -15.39 28.89
C LYS A 148 3.65 -16.47 29.71
N MET A 149 4.37 -17.49 30.18
CA MET A 149 3.77 -18.53 31.03
C MET A 149 3.27 -18.00 32.36
N ARG A 150 3.96 -17.03 33.00
CA ARG A 150 3.46 -16.40 34.25
C ARG A 150 2.21 -15.57 34.03
N LEU A 151 2.12 -14.86 32.91
CA LEU A 151 0.92 -14.12 32.51
C LEU A 151 -0.24 -15.07 32.17
N GLN A 152 0.06 -16.21 31.54
CA GLN A 152 -0.93 -17.23 31.17
C GLN A 152 -1.42 -18.05 32.38
N LYS A 153 -0.55 -18.34 33.35
CA LYS A 153 -0.92 -19.03 34.60
C LYS A 153 -1.87 -18.22 35.48
N GLY A 154 -1.99 -16.91 35.26
CA GLY A 154 -3.01 -16.06 35.86
C GLY A 154 -4.44 -16.35 35.37
N CYS A 155 -4.60 -17.04 34.22
CA CYS A 155 -5.91 -17.42 33.65
C CYS A 155 -6.34 -18.85 33.97
N ASP A 156 -5.42 -19.79 34.19
CA ASP A 156 -5.77 -21.22 34.27
C ASP A 156 -6.15 -21.72 35.68
N ASP A 157 -5.81 -20.97 36.74
CA ASP A 157 -5.91 -21.46 38.14
C ASP A 157 -7.17 -21.01 38.91
N LYS A 158 -8.23 -20.55 38.22
CA LYS A 158 -9.50 -20.19 38.87
C LYS A 158 -10.69 -20.82 38.15
N SER A 159 -11.39 -21.66 38.91
CA SER A 159 -12.74 -22.24 38.75
C SER A 159 -13.49 -22.07 37.41
N PRO A 160 -14.22 -23.12 36.94
CA PRO A 160 -14.96 -23.12 35.66
C PRO A 160 -16.08 -22.07 35.51
N LEU A 161 -16.33 -21.24 36.52
CA LEU A 161 -17.23 -20.09 36.48
C LEU A 161 -16.58 -18.81 35.87
N ASP A 162 -15.25 -18.69 35.88
CA ASP A 162 -14.54 -17.54 35.30
C ASP A 162 -14.17 -17.73 33.81
N ALA A 163 -14.40 -18.94 33.26
CA ALA A 163 -14.22 -19.23 31.83
C ALA A 163 -15.17 -18.41 30.93
N ILE A 164 -16.25 -17.86 31.49
CA ILE A 164 -17.22 -16.99 30.80
C ILE A 164 -16.67 -15.56 30.64
N ASN A 165 -15.72 -15.14 31.50
CA ASN A 165 -15.13 -13.79 31.49
C ASN A 165 -13.74 -13.72 30.84
N CYS A 166 -13.19 -14.86 30.41
CA CYS A 166 -11.97 -14.88 29.62
C CYS A 166 -12.32 -14.66 28.15
N ALA A 167 -12.41 -13.39 27.74
CA ALA A 167 -12.41 -13.04 26.32
C ALA A 167 -11.10 -13.56 25.71
N LYS A 168 -11.19 -14.65 24.95
CA LYS A 168 -10.10 -15.03 24.04
C LYS A 168 -9.93 -13.87 23.08
N LEU A 169 -8.81 -13.16 23.22
CA LEU A 169 -8.41 -12.17 22.25
C LEU A 169 -8.37 -12.84 20.87
N PRO A 170 -8.78 -12.14 19.79
CA PRO A 170 -8.61 -12.65 18.45
C PRO A 170 -7.15 -13.04 18.25
N ASP A 171 -6.92 -14.21 17.67
CA ASP A 171 -5.57 -14.66 17.34
C ASP A 171 -5.06 -13.76 16.21
N LEU A 172 -4.48 -12.62 16.58
CA LEU A 172 -3.86 -11.67 15.68
C LEU A 172 -2.52 -12.26 15.25
N SER A 173 -2.56 -13.30 14.42
CA SER A 173 -1.38 -13.72 13.67
C SER A 173 -1.12 -12.66 12.61
N LEU A 174 -0.37 -11.63 12.98
CA LEU A 174 0.26 -10.76 11.98
C LEU A 174 1.13 -11.69 11.13
N ASP A 175 0.76 -11.88 9.87
CA ASP A 175 1.51 -12.68 8.91
C ASP A 175 2.85 -12.01 8.61
N TYR A 176 3.78 -12.26 9.52
CA TYR A 176 5.12 -11.72 9.50
C TYR A 176 5.93 -12.33 8.35
N GLU A 177 5.64 -13.57 7.97
CA GLU A 177 6.30 -14.27 6.87
C GLU A 177 5.90 -13.68 5.52
N GLY A 178 4.60 -13.47 5.30
CA GLY A 178 4.10 -12.77 4.11
C GLY A 178 4.62 -11.33 4.02
N SER A 179 4.66 -10.61 5.14
CA SER A 179 5.20 -9.24 5.20
C SER A 179 6.71 -9.19 4.90
N GLN A 180 7.49 -10.15 5.42
CA GLN A 180 8.92 -10.26 5.11
C GLN A 180 9.16 -10.61 3.62
N GLN A 181 8.33 -11.47 3.04
CA GLN A 181 8.41 -11.80 1.63
C GLN A 181 8.12 -10.59 0.75
N ILE A 182 7.09 -9.80 1.10
CA ILE A 182 6.78 -8.54 0.42
C ILE A 182 7.95 -7.57 0.52
N LEU A 183 8.50 -7.36 1.72
CA LEU A 183 9.65 -6.47 1.93
C LEU A 183 10.88 -6.92 1.12
N ARG A 184 11.12 -8.23 1.02
CA ARG A 184 12.19 -8.78 0.19
C ARG A 184 11.95 -8.49 -1.30
N LEU A 185 10.74 -8.73 -1.79
CA LEU A 185 10.37 -8.43 -3.18
C LEU A 185 10.46 -6.94 -3.47
N GLU A 186 10.00 -6.08 -2.56
CA GLU A 186 10.13 -4.63 -2.65
C GLU A 186 11.61 -4.21 -2.70
N SER A 187 12.47 -4.77 -1.84
CA SER A 187 13.91 -4.49 -1.90
C SER A 187 14.54 -4.95 -3.22
N GLN A 188 14.06 -6.04 -3.81
CA GLN A 188 14.52 -6.53 -5.11
C GLN A 188 14.03 -5.62 -6.24
N VAL A 189 12.79 -5.17 -6.18
CA VAL A 189 12.22 -4.20 -7.12
C VAL A 189 12.97 -2.88 -7.02
N ALA A 190 13.21 -2.36 -5.82
CA ALA A 190 13.99 -1.13 -5.61
C ALA A 190 15.43 -1.26 -6.13
N LYS A 191 16.07 -2.43 -5.99
CA LYS A 191 17.38 -2.70 -6.61
C LYS A 191 17.28 -2.68 -8.14
N LEU A 192 16.26 -3.32 -8.71
CA LEU A 192 16.00 -3.31 -10.15
C LEU A 192 15.73 -1.89 -10.66
N GLU A 193 14.87 -1.14 -9.99
CA GLU A 193 14.55 0.26 -10.26
C GLU A 193 15.77 1.17 -10.12
N ARG A 194 16.66 0.93 -9.16
CA ARG A 194 17.92 1.67 -9.06
C ARG A 194 18.86 1.36 -10.22
N THR A 195 18.95 0.09 -10.64
CA THR A 195 19.80 -0.30 -11.78
C THR A 195 19.23 0.11 -13.13
N LEU A 196 17.90 0.09 -13.26
CA LEU A 196 17.20 0.51 -14.47
C LEU A 196 16.97 2.03 -14.49
N GLY A 197 16.99 2.70 -13.34
CA GLY A 197 16.62 4.10 -13.20
C GLY A 197 15.12 4.34 -13.36
N VAL A 198 14.64 5.45 -12.79
CA VAL A 198 13.39 6.07 -13.23
C VAL A 198 13.74 6.76 -14.55
N PHE A 199 13.59 6.03 -15.66
CA PHE A 199 13.72 6.66 -16.96
C PHE A 199 12.50 7.56 -17.16
N GLU A 200 12.68 8.84 -16.93
CA GLU A 200 11.83 9.92 -17.44
C GLU A 200 12.03 10.04 -18.97
N TYR A 201 11.96 8.90 -19.67
CA TYR A 201 12.09 8.84 -21.11
C TYR A 201 10.72 9.11 -21.70
N ASN A 202 10.57 10.30 -22.26
CA ASN A 202 9.51 10.67 -23.20
C ASN A 202 9.59 9.90 -24.54
N GLY A 203 10.24 8.73 -24.56
CA GLY A 203 10.55 7.95 -25.75
C GLY A 203 9.79 6.64 -25.80
N THR A 204 9.00 6.45 -26.86
CA THR A 204 8.22 5.25 -27.19
C THR A 204 9.04 3.96 -27.42
N LYS A 205 10.36 3.96 -27.12
CA LYS A 205 11.28 2.85 -27.38
C LYS A 205 11.53 2.03 -26.12
N THR A 206 11.31 0.72 -26.22
CA THR A 206 11.69 -0.22 -25.15
C THR A 206 13.21 -0.31 -25.00
N LEU A 207 13.72 -0.50 -23.77
CA LEU A 207 15.15 -0.67 -23.49
C LEU A 207 15.82 -1.71 -24.40
N THR A 208 15.12 -2.80 -24.69
CA THR A 208 15.57 -3.84 -25.62
C THR A 208 15.79 -3.34 -27.05
N THR A 209 15.00 -2.38 -27.51
CA THR A 209 15.15 -1.75 -28.84
C THR A 209 16.36 -0.84 -28.84
N SER A 210 16.55 -0.01 -27.80
CA SER A 210 17.74 0.84 -27.66
C SER A 210 19.03 0.01 -27.56
N ILE A 211 19.03 -1.08 -26.80
CA ILE A 211 20.16 -2.02 -26.71
C ILE A 211 20.44 -2.68 -28.06
N ASN A 212 19.40 -3.06 -28.81
CA ASN A 212 19.57 -3.65 -30.15
C ASN A 212 20.06 -2.63 -31.18
N GLU A 213 19.63 -1.37 -31.09
CA GLU A 213 20.14 -0.25 -31.90
C GLU A 213 21.63 -0.03 -31.60
N ILE A 214 22.01 0.09 -30.32
CA ILE A 214 23.41 0.21 -29.89
C ILE A 214 24.23 -1.01 -30.33
N PHE A 215 23.70 -2.23 -30.19
CA PHE A 215 24.38 -3.44 -30.62
C PHE A 215 24.58 -3.46 -32.14
N ARG A 216 23.58 -3.00 -32.91
CA ARG A 216 23.69 -2.84 -34.36
C ARG A 216 24.73 -1.77 -34.72
N GLU A 217 24.75 -0.64 -34.02
CA GLU A 217 25.74 0.42 -34.21
C GLU A 217 27.16 -0.05 -33.88
N ILE A 218 27.35 -0.74 -32.75
CA ILE A 218 28.62 -1.36 -32.36
C ILE A 218 29.04 -2.41 -33.40
N LYS A 219 28.10 -3.20 -33.93
CA LYS A 219 28.38 -4.18 -34.98
C LYS A 219 28.75 -3.51 -36.31
N LEU A 220 28.17 -2.36 -36.62
CA LEU A 220 28.54 -1.53 -37.79
C LEU A 220 29.90 -0.84 -37.60
N LEU A 221 30.24 -0.45 -36.37
CA LEU A 221 31.54 0.09 -35.99
C LEU A 221 32.64 -0.98 -36.01
N ARG A 222 32.29 -2.22 -35.64
CA ARG A 222 33.20 -3.38 -35.63
C ARG A 222 33.33 -4.05 -37.00
N GLY A 223 32.32 -3.91 -37.86
CA GLY A 223 32.40 -4.26 -39.28
C GLY A 223 33.24 -3.23 -40.03
N ASN A 224 34.36 -3.67 -40.59
CA ASN A 224 35.31 -2.84 -41.35
C ASN A 224 34.65 -1.70 -42.16
N LYS A 225 35.17 -0.47 -42.06
CA LYS A 225 34.74 0.70 -42.87
C LYS A 225 34.58 0.36 -44.37
N ASN A 226 35.39 -0.58 -44.86
CA ASN A 226 35.36 -1.07 -46.24
C ASN A 226 34.07 -1.82 -46.61
N ASP A 227 33.43 -2.53 -45.66
CA ASP A 227 32.18 -3.25 -45.93
C ASP A 227 30.95 -2.31 -45.86
N LEU A 228 31.01 -1.28 -45.01
CA LEU A 228 30.03 -0.19 -45.00
C LEU A 228 30.09 0.62 -46.31
N GLN A 229 31.29 0.90 -46.81
CA GLN A 229 31.48 1.61 -48.08
C GLN A 229 31.01 0.78 -49.28
N LYS A 230 31.24 -0.54 -49.28
CA LYS A 230 30.68 -1.48 -50.28
C LYS A 230 29.16 -1.59 -50.19
N PHE A 231 28.59 -1.54 -48.99
CA PHE A 231 27.15 -1.54 -48.81
C PHE A 231 26.55 -0.20 -49.29
N GLN A 232 27.18 0.93 -48.98
CA GLN A 232 26.78 2.25 -49.45
C GLN A 232 26.87 2.35 -50.98
N SER A 233 27.93 1.82 -51.60
CA SER A 233 28.06 1.79 -53.06
C SER A 233 27.01 0.87 -53.71
N LYS A 234 26.71 -0.29 -53.10
CA LYS A 234 25.62 -1.17 -53.55
C LYS A 234 24.24 -0.55 -53.35
N LEU A 235 24.02 0.16 -52.25
CA LEU A 235 22.76 0.88 -51.99
C LEU A 235 22.58 2.04 -52.96
N SER A 236 23.65 2.77 -53.27
CA SER A 236 23.63 3.81 -54.31
C SER A 236 23.37 3.22 -55.69
N SER A 237 23.94 2.04 -56.00
CA SER A 237 23.68 1.33 -57.24
C SER A 237 22.23 0.83 -57.32
N ILE A 238 21.69 0.28 -56.24
CA ILE A 238 20.28 -0.17 -56.16
C ILE A 238 19.33 1.02 -56.22
N SER A 239 19.66 2.14 -55.58
CA SER A 239 18.87 3.38 -55.68
C SER A 239 18.87 3.90 -57.12
N SER A 240 20.01 3.88 -57.80
CA SER A 240 20.12 4.25 -59.21
C SER A 240 19.32 3.30 -60.11
N GLU A 241 19.36 2.00 -59.87
CA GLU A 241 18.60 0.99 -60.61
C GLU A 241 17.09 1.08 -60.31
N TYR A 242 16.72 1.44 -59.08
CA TYR A 242 15.34 1.69 -58.69
C TYR A 242 14.79 2.98 -59.31
N GLU A 243 15.61 4.03 -59.40
CA GLU A 243 15.27 5.25 -60.12
C GLU A 243 15.18 4.99 -61.62
N GLU A 244 16.09 4.21 -62.20
CA GLU A 244 16.06 3.80 -63.60
C GLU A 244 14.81 2.96 -63.91
N THR A 245 14.43 2.02 -63.04
CA THR A 245 13.21 1.23 -63.19
C THR A 245 11.94 2.05 -62.97
N LEU A 246 11.94 3.04 -62.06
CA LEU A 246 10.84 4.01 -61.92
C LEU A 246 10.71 4.91 -63.15
N VAL A 247 11.83 5.37 -63.71
CA VAL A 247 11.87 6.18 -64.93
C VAL A 247 11.44 5.36 -66.15
N ALA A 248 11.88 4.09 -66.25
CA ALA A 248 11.43 3.14 -67.27
C ALA A 248 9.93 2.85 -67.16
N ARG A 249 9.40 2.63 -65.95
CA ARG A 249 7.95 2.53 -65.70
C ARG A 249 7.18 3.81 -66.02
N LYS A 250 7.82 4.98 -65.84
CA LYS A 250 7.23 6.29 -66.14
C LYS A 250 7.26 6.59 -67.65
N ALA A 251 8.19 5.98 -68.39
CA ALA A 251 8.27 6.00 -69.85
C ALA A 251 7.26 5.03 -70.51
N GLU A 252 6.94 3.91 -69.85
CA GLU A 252 5.90 2.94 -70.23
C GLU A 252 4.49 3.39 -69.77
N LYS A 253 4.18 4.68 -69.94
CA LYS A 253 2.92 5.27 -69.46
C LYS A 253 1.78 5.06 -70.47
N ASP A 254 1.05 3.98 -70.27
CA ASP A 254 -0.36 3.93 -70.63
C ASP A 254 -1.19 4.52 -69.47
N LEU A 255 -1.92 5.60 -69.74
CA LEU A 255 -2.61 6.43 -68.74
C LEU A 255 -3.83 5.71 -68.13
N GLU A 256 -4.30 4.66 -68.79
CA GLU A 256 -5.53 3.93 -68.48
C GLU A 256 -5.28 2.77 -67.50
N THR A 257 -4.16 2.07 -67.65
CA THR A 257 -3.71 1.06 -66.69
C THR A 257 -3.26 1.70 -65.37
N GLN A 258 -2.68 2.90 -65.39
CA GLN A 258 -2.32 3.63 -64.17
C GLN A 258 -3.55 3.99 -63.33
N ARG A 259 -4.68 4.41 -63.93
CA ARG A 259 -5.91 4.70 -63.19
C ARG A 259 -6.53 3.45 -62.58
N GLN A 260 -6.64 2.37 -63.36
CA GLN A 260 -7.22 1.12 -62.87
C GLN A 260 -6.37 0.45 -61.78
N ILE A 261 -5.05 0.55 -61.87
CA ILE A 261 -4.12 0.06 -60.85
C ILE A 261 -4.23 0.94 -59.60
N ARG A 262 -4.27 2.28 -59.74
CA ARG A 262 -4.42 3.18 -58.59
C ARG A 262 -5.71 2.92 -57.82
N ASP A 263 -6.85 2.82 -58.52
CA ASP A 263 -8.15 2.61 -57.89
C ASP A 263 -8.29 1.20 -57.28
N LYS A 264 -7.72 0.18 -57.92
CA LYS A 264 -7.76 -1.21 -57.41
C LYS A 264 -6.70 -1.52 -56.37
N LEU A 265 -5.58 -0.80 -56.27
CA LEU A 265 -4.59 -0.97 -55.19
C LEU A 265 -4.91 -0.10 -53.99
N LEU A 266 -5.42 1.12 -54.17
CA LEU A 266 -5.78 2.00 -53.05
C LEU A 266 -6.83 1.37 -52.11
N SER A 267 -7.80 0.62 -52.62
CA SER A 267 -8.86 0.02 -51.79
C SER A 267 -8.39 -1.17 -50.92
N PRO A 268 -7.74 -2.21 -51.46
CA PRO A 268 -7.24 -3.32 -50.66
C PRO A 268 -5.98 -2.95 -49.87
N GLU A 269 -5.04 -2.16 -50.38
CA GLU A 269 -3.84 -1.78 -49.62
C GLU A 269 -4.20 -0.87 -48.45
N PHE A 270 -5.16 0.04 -48.60
CA PHE A 270 -5.63 0.88 -47.49
C PHE A 270 -6.36 0.05 -46.43
N LYS A 271 -7.22 -0.90 -46.84
CA LYS A 271 -7.90 -1.81 -45.91
C LYS A 271 -6.92 -2.73 -45.19
N VAL A 272 -5.93 -3.25 -45.91
CA VAL A 272 -4.88 -4.10 -45.36
C VAL A 272 -3.97 -3.29 -44.44
N LYS A 273 -3.61 -2.06 -44.80
CA LYS A 273 -2.85 -1.15 -43.94
C LYS A 273 -3.61 -0.81 -42.67
N ALA A 274 -4.90 -0.47 -42.76
CA ALA A 274 -5.76 -0.27 -41.59
C ALA A 274 -5.88 -1.53 -40.73
N LEU A 275 -5.89 -2.71 -41.35
CA LEU A 275 -5.86 -4.00 -40.64
C LEU A 275 -4.51 -4.22 -39.94
N TYR A 276 -3.39 -3.85 -40.56
CA TYR A 276 -2.07 -3.95 -39.94
C TYR A 276 -1.88 -2.92 -38.82
N ASP A 277 -2.37 -1.69 -39.00
CA ASP A 277 -2.35 -0.64 -37.99
C ASP A 277 -3.21 -1.06 -36.77
N SER A 278 -4.42 -1.58 -37.01
CA SER A 278 -5.26 -2.14 -35.93
C SER A 278 -4.67 -3.39 -35.30
N TYR A 279 -3.98 -4.23 -36.07
CA TYR A 279 -3.27 -5.39 -35.54
C TYR A 279 -2.10 -4.99 -34.63
N ASP A 280 -1.35 -3.95 -34.97
CA ASP A 280 -0.27 -3.43 -34.13
C ASP A 280 -0.81 -2.86 -32.81
N VAL A 281 -1.94 -2.17 -32.86
CA VAL A 281 -2.69 -1.74 -31.66
C VAL A 281 -3.11 -2.96 -30.84
N LEU A 282 -3.74 -3.97 -31.45
CA LEU A 282 -4.20 -5.18 -30.77
C LEU A 282 -3.04 -6.00 -30.18
N LYS A 283 -1.88 -6.02 -30.84
CA LYS A 283 -0.67 -6.70 -30.38
C LYS A 283 -0.09 -6.04 -29.12
N LYS A 284 -0.19 -4.71 -28.99
CA LYS A 284 0.14 -4.00 -27.74
C LYS A 284 -0.79 -4.45 -26.62
N TYR A 285 -2.11 -4.51 -26.87
CA TYR A 285 -3.09 -4.94 -25.87
C TYR A 285 -2.98 -6.42 -25.50
N LYS A 286 -2.60 -7.31 -26.43
CA LYS A 286 -2.41 -8.75 -26.16
C LYS A 286 -1.44 -9.01 -24.99
N LYS A 287 -0.41 -8.18 -24.82
CA LYS A 287 0.53 -8.31 -23.69
C LYS A 287 -0.06 -7.80 -22.37
N ALA A 288 -0.90 -6.77 -22.43
CA ALA A 288 -1.54 -6.16 -21.26
C ALA A 288 -2.79 -6.94 -20.79
N LEU A 289 -3.47 -7.65 -21.68
CA LEU A 289 -4.75 -8.32 -21.40
C LEU A 289 -4.66 -9.38 -20.28
N PRO A 290 -3.64 -10.26 -20.23
CA PRO A 290 -3.49 -11.20 -19.11
C PRO A 290 -3.28 -10.50 -17.76
N HIS A 291 -2.56 -9.38 -17.75
CA HIS A 291 -2.32 -8.59 -16.55
C HIS A 291 -3.60 -7.89 -16.08
N LEU A 292 -4.38 -7.34 -17.02
CA LEU A 292 -5.70 -6.78 -16.74
C LEU A 292 -6.66 -7.85 -16.20
N MET A 293 -6.65 -9.05 -16.79
CA MET A 293 -7.47 -10.16 -16.31
C MET A 293 -7.09 -10.59 -14.89
N ALA A 294 -5.79 -10.70 -14.59
CA ALA A 294 -5.32 -11.02 -13.24
C ALA A 294 -5.72 -9.94 -12.22
N ARG A 295 -5.61 -8.65 -12.59
CA ARG A 295 -6.09 -7.55 -11.74
C ARG A 295 -7.60 -7.58 -11.54
N LEU A 296 -8.36 -7.93 -12.57
CA LEU A 296 -9.82 -8.02 -12.50
C LEU A 296 -10.27 -9.22 -11.64
N GLN A 297 -9.55 -10.34 -11.70
CA GLN A 297 -9.76 -11.47 -10.79
C GLN A 297 -9.43 -11.09 -9.33
N SER A 298 -8.32 -10.40 -9.10
CA SER A 298 -7.98 -9.88 -7.77
C SER A 298 -9.02 -8.89 -7.26
N LEU A 299 -9.52 -8.00 -8.13
CA LEU A 299 -10.58 -7.05 -7.79
C LEU A 299 -11.90 -7.77 -7.48
N ASN A 300 -12.23 -8.82 -8.23
CA ASN A 300 -13.41 -9.64 -7.97
C ASN A 300 -13.32 -10.32 -6.59
N ASN A 301 -12.15 -10.88 -6.24
CA ASN A 301 -11.94 -11.45 -4.91
C ASN A 301 -12.11 -10.38 -3.81
N LEU A 302 -11.57 -9.18 -4.01
CA LEU A 302 -11.77 -8.06 -3.09
C LEU A 302 -13.26 -7.68 -3.00
N GLN A 303 -13.98 -7.65 -4.12
CA GLN A 303 -15.42 -7.37 -4.13
C GLN A 303 -16.22 -8.42 -3.37
N LEU A 304 -15.83 -9.70 -3.44
CA LEU A 304 -16.43 -10.77 -2.64
C LEU A 304 -16.18 -10.54 -1.13
N GLU A 305 -14.95 -10.22 -0.74
CA GLU A 305 -14.60 -9.89 0.65
C GLU A 305 -15.34 -8.65 1.17
N VAL A 306 -15.50 -7.61 0.33
CA VAL A 306 -16.33 -6.43 0.65
C VAL A 306 -17.80 -6.83 0.82
N GLY A 307 -18.29 -7.74 -0.02
CA GLY A 307 -19.64 -8.31 0.12
C GLY A 307 -19.83 -9.02 1.45
N GLU A 308 -18.86 -9.83 1.88
CA GLU A 308 -18.85 -10.48 3.19
C GLU A 308 -18.79 -9.45 4.33
N SER A 309 -17.95 -8.43 4.21
CA SER A 309 -17.87 -7.34 5.20
C SER A 309 -19.17 -6.55 5.31
N ILE A 310 -19.90 -6.34 4.21
CA ILE A 310 -21.24 -5.73 4.26
C ILE A 310 -22.21 -6.66 4.98
N GLY A 311 -22.10 -7.97 4.76
CA GLY A 311 -22.84 -8.99 5.51
C GLY A 311 -22.58 -8.92 7.01
N THR A 312 -21.32 -8.84 7.44
CA THR A 312 -20.96 -8.74 8.86
C THR A 312 -21.46 -7.44 9.48
N VAL A 313 -21.36 -6.31 8.77
CA VAL A 313 -21.91 -5.02 9.24
C VAL A 313 -23.43 -5.10 9.40
N LYS A 314 -24.15 -5.75 8.48
CA LYS A 314 -25.59 -5.98 8.65
C LYS A 314 -25.92 -6.85 9.86
N THR A 315 -25.14 -7.91 10.11
CA THR A 315 -25.33 -8.73 11.33
C THR A 315 -25.02 -7.97 12.61
N LEU A 316 -24.07 -7.03 12.55
CA LEU A 316 -23.74 -6.18 13.68
C LEU A 316 -24.86 -5.17 13.92
N ASP A 317 -25.42 -4.57 12.88
CA ASP A 317 -26.58 -3.68 12.97
C ASP A 317 -27.81 -4.39 13.57
N THR A 318 -28.11 -5.62 13.13
CA THR A 318 -29.19 -6.41 13.75
C THR A 318 -28.90 -6.74 15.22
N SER A 319 -27.64 -7.01 15.56
CA SER A 319 -27.24 -7.25 16.95
C SER A 319 -27.38 -5.99 17.83
N ILE A 320 -27.06 -4.80 17.30
CA ILE A 320 -27.24 -3.51 17.99
C ILE A 320 -28.72 -3.24 18.19
N ASN A 321 -29.54 -3.43 17.16
CA ASN A 321 -30.99 -3.24 17.28
C ASN A 321 -31.58 -4.18 18.32
N TRP A 322 -31.14 -5.44 18.37
CA TRP A 322 -31.55 -6.39 19.41
C TRP A 322 -31.11 -5.95 20.82
N ILE A 323 -29.87 -5.46 21.00
CA ILE A 323 -29.40 -4.92 22.30
C ILE A 323 -30.23 -3.69 22.71
N SER A 324 -30.55 -2.81 21.77
CA SER A 324 -31.40 -1.64 22.01
C SER A 324 -32.79 -2.08 22.49
N ASP A 325 -33.40 -3.06 21.84
CA ASP A 325 -34.69 -3.62 22.27
C ASP A 325 -34.59 -4.22 23.68
N GLN A 326 -33.53 -4.99 23.98
CA GLN A 326 -33.30 -5.51 25.34
C GLN A 326 -33.14 -4.40 26.38
N ALA A 327 -32.42 -3.33 26.06
CA ALA A 327 -32.26 -2.18 26.96
C ALA A 327 -33.60 -1.49 27.24
N THR A 328 -34.48 -1.37 26.24
CA THR A 328 -35.84 -0.83 26.46
C THR A 328 -36.69 -1.74 27.34
N GLN A 329 -36.60 -3.06 27.16
CA GLN A 329 -37.28 -4.04 28.01
C GLN A 329 -36.78 -3.98 29.45
N TRP A 330 -35.47 -3.87 29.66
CA TRP A 330 -34.87 -3.72 30.98
C TRP A 330 -35.32 -2.43 31.66
N LYS A 331 -35.41 -1.33 30.91
CA LYS A 331 -35.94 -0.05 31.42
C LYS A 331 -37.40 -0.21 31.88
N GLN A 332 -38.25 -0.85 31.08
CA GLN A 332 -39.65 -1.11 31.46
C GLN A 332 -39.75 -2.02 32.68
N MET A 333 -38.91 -3.06 32.76
CA MET A 333 -38.88 -3.97 33.91
C MET A 333 -38.45 -3.24 35.18
N LEU A 334 -37.47 -2.34 35.09
CA LEU A 334 -36.99 -1.54 36.21
C LEU A 334 -38.09 -0.58 36.70
N GLU A 335 -38.81 0.06 35.78
CA GLU A 335 -39.94 0.94 36.09
C GLU A 335 -41.10 0.18 36.76
N GLN A 336 -41.41 -1.02 36.27
CA GLN A 336 -42.38 -1.90 36.94
C GLN A 336 -41.91 -2.34 38.33
N MET A 337 -40.62 -2.60 38.50
CA MET A 337 -40.04 -2.96 39.79
C MET A 337 -40.15 -1.80 40.78
N ASP A 338 -39.82 -0.58 40.34
CA ASP A 338 -39.92 0.63 41.16
C ASP A 338 -41.38 0.91 41.57
N GLN A 339 -42.34 0.76 40.64
CA GLN A 339 -43.76 0.83 40.98
C GLN A 339 -44.18 -0.23 41.99
N LYS A 340 -43.71 -1.48 41.85
CA LYS A 340 -44.01 -2.55 42.82
C LYS A 340 -43.39 -2.26 44.19
N LEU A 341 -42.18 -1.69 44.22
CA LEU A 341 -41.48 -1.32 45.45
C LEU A 341 -42.21 -0.19 46.18
N ASN A 342 -42.56 0.89 45.46
CA ASN A 342 -43.36 2.00 46.00
C ASN A 342 -44.72 1.53 46.54
N ASN A 343 -45.39 0.61 45.82
CA ASN A 343 -46.64 0.00 46.28
C ASN A 343 -46.46 -0.90 47.51
N ALA A 344 -45.32 -1.58 47.65
CA ALA A 344 -45.01 -2.39 48.81
C ALA A 344 -44.66 -1.52 50.02
N GLU A 345 -43.91 -0.43 49.83
CA GLU A 345 -43.61 0.55 50.86
C GLU A 345 -44.88 1.25 51.36
N GLY A 346 -45.76 1.67 50.45
CA GLY A 346 -47.07 2.23 50.81
C GLY A 346 -47.94 1.26 51.62
N ARG A 347 -47.95 -0.03 51.25
CA ARG A 347 -48.63 -1.08 52.03
C ARG A 347 -47.99 -1.28 53.40
N SER A 348 -46.65 -1.30 53.49
CA SER A 348 -45.91 -1.41 54.74
C SER A 348 -46.20 -0.23 55.67
N ALA A 349 -46.23 1.00 55.14
CA ALA A 349 -46.56 2.20 55.91
C ALA A 349 -47.99 2.17 56.48
N ARG A 350 -48.97 1.68 55.70
CA ARG A 350 -50.35 1.48 56.20
C ARG A 350 -50.40 0.42 57.29
N ASN A 351 -49.76 -0.72 57.08
CA ASN A 351 -49.70 -1.79 58.09
C ASN A 351 -49.03 -1.31 59.39
N LYS A 352 -47.92 -0.55 59.30
CA LYS A 352 -47.30 0.08 60.47
C LYS A 352 -48.26 0.99 61.23
N LYS A 353 -49.07 1.80 60.54
CA LYS A 353 -50.08 2.66 61.19
C LYS A 353 -51.15 1.83 61.90
N GLU A 354 -51.65 0.79 61.24
CA GLU A 354 -52.65 -0.12 61.82
C GLU A 354 -52.11 -0.83 63.08
N VAL A 355 -50.87 -1.33 63.02
CA VAL A 355 -50.20 -1.92 64.20
C VAL A 355 -50.00 -0.91 65.33
N ILE A 356 -49.64 0.35 65.02
CA ILE A 356 -49.53 1.41 66.04
C ILE A 356 -50.90 1.71 66.67
N GLU A 357 -51.97 1.76 65.87
CA GLU A 357 -53.33 1.95 66.38
C GLU A 357 -53.77 0.79 67.27
N TRP A 358 -53.48 -0.45 66.86
CA TRP A 358 -53.73 -1.63 67.70
C TRP A 358 -52.93 -1.59 68.99
N LEU A 359 -51.65 -1.21 68.94
CA LEU A 359 -50.80 -1.09 70.12
C LEU A 359 -51.35 -0.05 71.10
N LYS A 360 -51.77 1.12 70.60
CA LYS A 360 -52.42 2.16 71.41
C LYS A 360 -53.74 1.70 72.03
N ALA A 361 -54.54 0.93 71.28
CA ALA A 361 -55.78 0.36 71.79
C ALA A 361 -55.52 -0.67 72.90
N VAL A 362 -54.45 -1.46 72.78
CA VAL A 362 -54.01 -2.40 73.82
C VAL A 362 -53.44 -1.66 75.04
N GLU A 363 -52.62 -0.63 74.83
CA GLU A 363 -52.05 0.21 75.90
C GLU A 363 -53.14 0.89 76.72
N MET A 364 -54.13 1.52 76.06
CA MET A 364 -55.32 2.06 76.74
C MET A 364 -56.11 1.00 77.50
N ARG A 365 -56.11 -0.26 77.03
CA ARG A 365 -56.82 -1.35 77.71
C ARG A 365 -56.03 -1.87 78.92
N ILE A 366 -54.70 -1.81 78.89
CA ILE A 366 -53.82 -2.13 80.03
C ILE A 366 -53.93 -1.05 81.10
N ASP A 367 -53.90 0.23 80.72
CA ASP A 367 -54.03 1.36 81.66
C ASP A 367 -55.41 1.41 82.36
N ASN A 368 -56.43 0.78 81.77
CA ASN A 368 -57.79 0.68 82.33
C ASN A 368 -58.05 -0.61 83.12
N ILE A 369 -57.03 -1.42 83.41
CA ILE A 369 -57.14 -2.56 84.32
C ILE A 369 -56.64 -2.13 85.70
N PRO A 370 -57.50 -2.12 86.74
CA PRO A 370 -57.16 -1.67 88.10
C PRO A 370 -56.20 -2.60 88.85
#